data_AF-R1EBR2-F1
#
_entry.id   AF-R1EBR2-F1
#
_cell.length_a   1.000
_cell.length_b   1.000
_cell.length_c   1.000
_cell.angle_alpha   90.00
_cell.angle_beta   90.00
_cell.angle_gamma   90.00
#
_symmetry.space_group_name_H-M   'P 1'
#
loop_
_entity.id
_entity.type
_entity.pdbx_description
1 polymer ?
#
loop_
_entity_poly.entity_id
_entity_poly.type
_entity_poly.pdbx_seq_one_letter_code
_entity_poly.pdbx_strand_id
1 'polypeptide(L)'
;MDALQHSIAGALEAEQRKTQVNDAKLRAVAQRVDYDEFCKMVAGAHLKPVKPCSAESRDISRPFDQFVLPKYEPATDSVDRHSTRKVEHDAEPPAFSQPSSSHEFLRTWRRSCRAQAERLRYLRVLDIDTLPMLFRTEMDPLLLDAFVDTLHVAVCEREPSGDGSAEAAAIAQQAPLALWAVRLLAGLARVNRFDATLNFAAGPTTDKLKRIFAAAASHAPAEGVAGNGELDAAAVAALASKFGIRDVVEGRGVV
;
A
#
# COMPACT_ATOMS: atom_id res chain seq x y z
N MET A 1 -55.46 18.86 -30.71
CA MET A 1 -54.04 19.00 -31.06
C MET A 1 -53.76 17.95 -32.11
N ASP A 2 -53.58 18.44 -33.33
CA ASP A 2 -53.97 17.82 -34.58
C ASP A 2 -52.90 16.84 -35.10
N ALA A 3 -53.32 15.83 -35.86
CA ALA A 3 -52.40 14.85 -36.49
C ALA A 3 -51.30 15.55 -37.33
N LEU A 4 -51.65 16.69 -37.93
CA LEU A 4 -50.72 17.55 -38.66
C LEU A 4 -49.63 18.14 -37.74
N GLN A 5 -49.98 18.59 -36.54
CA GLN A 5 -49.01 19.14 -35.59
C GLN A 5 -48.01 18.07 -35.13
N HIS A 6 -48.46 16.82 -34.94
CA HIS A 6 -47.59 15.70 -34.61
C HIS A 6 -46.64 15.34 -35.77
N SER A 7 -47.16 15.35 -37.01
CA SER A 7 -46.33 15.11 -38.19
C SER A 7 -45.26 16.20 -38.38
N ILE A 8 -45.60 17.46 -38.12
CA ILE A 8 -44.66 18.58 -38.19
C ILE A 8 -43.62 18.48 -37.08
N ALA A 9 -44.03 18.21 -35.84
CA ALA A 9 -43.12 18.03 -34.71
C ALA A 9 -42.13 16.88 -34.96
N GLY A 10 -42.62 15.73 -35.45
CA GLY A 10 -41.76 14.58 -35.78
C GLY A 10 -40.76 14.87 -36.90
N ALA A 11 -41.17 15.62 -37.93
CA ALA A 11 -40.27 16.03 -39.00
C ALA A 11 -39.14 16.95 -38.49
N LEU A 12 -39.47 17.91 -37.62
CA LEU A 12 -38.49 18.81 -37.00
C LEU A 12 -37.49 18.07 -36.12
N GLU A 13 -37.95 17.12 -35.31
CA GLU A 13 -37.06 16.31 -34.46
C GLU A 13 -36.10 15.45 -35.30
N ALA A 14 -36.59 14.88 -36.41
CA ALA A 14 -35.76 14.09 -37.32
C ALA A 14 -34.69 14.95 -38.01
N GLU A 15 -35.04 16.17 -38.42
CA GLU A 15 -34.10 17.13 -39.01
C GLU A 15 -33.06 17.58 -37.99
N GLN A 16 -33.48 17.91 -36.77
CA GLN A 16 -32.58 18.28 -35.67
C GLN A 16 -31.58 17.17 -35.37
N ARG A 17 -32.03 15.91 -35.32
CA ARG A 17 -31.16 14.75 -35.10
C ARG A 17 -30.13 14.59 -36.21
N LYS A 18 -30.53 14.74 -37.48
CA LYS A 18 -29.61 14.66 -38.63
C LYS A 18 -28.52 15.73 -38.55
N THR A 19 -28.90 16.95 -38.20
CA THR A 19 -27.95 18.07 -38.03
C THR A 19 -26.94 17.80 -36.92
N GLN A 20 -27.39 17.33 -35.75
CA GLN A 20 -26.52 16.99 -34.63
C GLN A 20 -25.52 15.88 -34.97
N VAL A 21 -25.99 14.82 -35.63
CA VAL A 21 -25.15 13.71 -36.09
C VAL A 21 -24.10 14.18 -37.09
N ASN A 22 -24.49 15.02 -38.05
CA ASN A 22 -23.55 15.54 -39.04
C ASN A 22 -22.48 16.44 -38.40
N ASP A 23 -22.89 17.32 -37.49
CA ASP A 23 -21.98 18.18 -36.74
C ASP A 23 -20.98 17.36 -35.90
N ALA A 24 -21.44 16.28 -35.24
CA ALA A 24 -20.56 15.36 -34.53
C ALA A 24 -19.56 14.65 -35.45
N LYS A 25 -19.98 14.23 -36.65
CA LYS A 25 -19.07 13.65 -37.66
C LYS A 25 -18.00 14.64 -38.09
N LEU A 26 -18.40 15.88 -38.41
CA LEU A 26 -17.46 16.94 -38.82
C LEU A 26 -16.47 17.27 -37.69
N ARG A 27 -16.95 17.34 -36.44
CA ARG A 27 -16.11 17.56 -35.26
C ARG A 27 -15.09 16.44 -35.07
N ALA A 28 -15.52 15.19 -35.16
CA ALA A 28 -14.65 14.02 -35.00
C ALA A 28 -13.55 13.99 -36.10
N VAL A 29 -13.92 14.27 -37.36
CA VAL A 29 -12.96 14.37 -38.47
C VAL A 29 -11.98 15.54 -38.25
N ALA A 30 -12.46 16.70 -37.82
CA ALA A 30 -11.61 17.85 -37.54
C ALA A 30 -10.60 17.59 -36.41
N GLN A 31 -11.01 16.82 -35.39
CA GLN A 31 -10.17 16.41 -34.26
C GLN A 31 -9.24 15.22 -34.60
N ARG A 32 -9.40 14.60 -35.77
CA ARG A 32 -8.61 13.42 -36.21
C ARG A 32 -8.64 12.26 -35.20
N VAL A 33 -9.80 12.00 -34.61
CA VAL A 33 -9.98 10.92 -33.63
C VAL A 33 -9.96 9.54 -34.29
N ASP A 34 -9.61 8.52 -33.51
CA ASP A 34 -9.66 7.12 -33.95
C ASP A 34 -11.09 6.67 -34.25
N TYR A 35 -11.23 5.61 -35.04
CA TYR A 35 -12.55 5.12 -35.49
C TYR A 35 -13.50 4.76 -34.33
N ASP A 36 -12.99 4.16 -33.24
CA ASP A 36 -13.80 3.82 -32.07
C ASP A 36 -14.34 5.07 -31.36
N GLU A 37 -13.52 6.11 -31.24
CA GLU A 37 -13.92 7.40 -30.67
C GLU A 37 -14.90 8.14 -31.59
N PHE A 38 -14.69 8.10 -32.90
CA PHE A 38 -15.64 8.58 -33.90
C PHE A 38 -17.02 7.95 -33.71
N CYS A 39 -17.09 6.62 -33.57
CA CYS A 39 -18.35 5.90 -33.33
C CYS A 39 -19.05 6.39 -32.06
N LYS A 40 -18.30 6.57 -30.96
CA LYS A 40 -18.83 7.06 -29.69
C LYS A 40 -19.37 8.49 -29.80
N MET A 41 -18.64 9.39 -30.45
CA MET A 41 -19.05 10.78 -30.65
C MET A 41 -20.33 10.89 -31.49
N VAL A 42 -20.41 10.11 -32.57
CA VAL A 42 -21.58 10.11 -33.47
C VAL A 42 -22.79 9.46 -32.80
N ALA A 43 -22.59 8.37 -32.03
CA ALA A 43 -23.66 7.73 -31.27
C ALA A 43 -24.24 8.67 -30.20
N GLY A 44 -23.40 9.44 -29.52
CA GLY A 44 -23.81 10.39 -28.48
C GLY A 44 -24.34 11.74 -28.97
N ALA A 45 -24.32 12.01 -30.28
CA ALA A 45 -24.59 13.35 -30.84
C ALA A 45 -25.99 13.90 -30.52
N HIS A 46 -26.97 13.00 -30.33
CA HIS A 46 -28.36 13.34 -30.09
C HIS A 46 -28.73 13.48 -28.61
N LEU A 47 -27.75 13.29 -27.71
CA LEU A 47 -27.96 13.40 -26.27
C LEU A 47 -28.06 14.87 -25.87
N LYS A 48 -29.04 15.20 -25.04
CA LYS A 48 -29.22 16.55 -24.51
C LYS A 48 -28.22 16.78 -23.37
N PRO A 49 -27.57 17.95 -23.29
CA PRO A 49 -26.74 18.30 -22.14
C PRO A 49 -27.55 18.23 -20.86
N VAL A 50 -27.06 17.47 -19.89
CA VAL A 50 -27.69 17.36 -18.58
C VAL A 50 -27.42 18.64 -17.79
N LYS A 51 -28.46 19.26 -17.25
CA LYS A 51 -28.31 20.46 -16.42
C LYS A 51 -27.63 20.12 -15.10
N PRO A 52 -26.66 20.92 -14.63
CA PRO A 52 -26.02 20.69 -13.34
C PRO A 52 -27.07 20.77 -12.22
N CYS A 53 -27.03 19.82 -11.28
CA CYS A 53 -27.96 19.71 -10.14
C CYS A 53 -29.44 19.48 -10.50
N SER A 54 -29.74 18.99 -11.72
CA SER A 54 -31.09 18.51 -12.05
C SER A 54 -31.40 17.14 -11.42
N ALA A 55 -32.68 16.76 -11.36
CA ALA A 55 -33.09 15.42 -10.98
C ALA A 55 -32.45 14.35 -11.89
N GLU A 56 -32.40 14.62 -13.20
CA GLU A 56 -31.76 13.76 -14.20
C GLU A 56 -30.25 13.57 -13.93
N SER A 57 -29.55 14.65 -13.53
CA SER A 57 -28.13 14.57 -13.15
C SER A 57 -27.91 13.69 -11.91
N ARG A 58 -28.83 13.74 -10.94
CA ARG A 58 -28.78 12.89 -9.75
C ARG A 58 -29.02 11.43 -10.08
N ASP A 59 -29.93 11.13 -11.01
CA ASP A 59 -30.23 9.78 -11.43
C ASP A 59 -29.10 9.14 -12.24
N ILE A 60 -28.47 9.90 -13.15
CA ILE A 60 -27.30 9.44 -13.91
C ILE A 60 -26.08 9.26 -12.99
N SER A 61 -25.93 10.11 -11.98
CA SER A 61 -24.80 10.07 -11.05
C SER A 61 -25.04 9.20 -9.82
N ARG A 62 -26.07 8.33 -9.83
CA ARG A 62 -26.33 7.45 -8.69
C ARG A 62 -25.12 6.53 -8.49
N PRO A 63 -24.52 6.52 -7.30
CA PRO A 63 -23.49 5.55 -6.99
C PRO A 63 -24.09 4.14 -7.07
N PHE A 64 -23.33 3.22 -7.67
CA PHE A 64 -23.72 1.83 -7.84
C PHE A 64 -23.97 1.17 -6.48
N ASP A 65 -25.19 0.67 -6.27
CA ASP A 65 -25.72 0.29 -4.95
C ASP A 65 -25.15 -1.03 -4.39
N GLN A 66 -24.29 -1.73 -5.14
CA GLN A 66 -23.87 -3.08 -4.79
C GLN A 66 -22.67 -3.14 -3.82
N PHE A 67 -22.04 -2.01 -3.48
CA PHE A 67 -21.13 -1.87 -2.33
C PHE A 67 -20.83 -0.39 -2.05
N VAL A 68 -21.77 0.32 -1.44
CA VAL A 68 -21.59 1.74 -1.10
C VAL A 68 -21.04 1.85 0.32
N LEU A 69 -19.82 2.37 0.43
CA LEU A 69 -19.20 2.84 1.66
C LEU A 69 -20.22 3.68 2.47
N PRO A 70 -20.43 3.43 3.78
CA PRO A 70 -21.39 4.21 4.57
C PRO A 70 -21.14 5.69 4.41
N LYS A 71 -22.19 6.41 4.01
CA LYS A 71 -22.18 7.85 3.78
C LYS A 71 -21.78 8.53 5.10
N TYR A 72 -20.62 9.19 5.11
CA TYR A 72 -20.19 10.01 6.23
C TYR A 72 -21.19 11.16 6.38
N GLU A 73 -22.03 11.11 7.41
CA GLU A 73 -22.80 12.26 7.84
C GLU A 73 -21.87 13.11 8.72
N PRO A 74 -21.47 14.32 8.28
CA PRO A 74 -20.77 15.22 9.17
C PRO A 74 -21.77 15.62 10.27
N ALA A 75 -21.47 15.20 11.50
CA ALA A 75 -22.11 15.76 12.68
C ALA A 75 -22.04 17.29 12.57
N THR A 76 -23.21 17.91 12.52
CA THR A 76 -23.36 19.35 12.60
C THR A 76 -22.95 19.78 13.99
N ASP A 77 -21.69 20.14 14.16
CA ASP A 77 -21.30 21.14 15.14
C ASP A 77 -20.54 22.25 14.42
N SER A 78 -21.17 23.41 14.48
CA SER A 78 -20.71 24.69 14.02
C SER A 78 -19.39 25.07 14.66
N VAL A 79 -18.32 25.15 13.87
CA VAL A 79 -17.28 26.16 14.09
C VAL A 79 -16.57 26.48 12.77
N ASP A 80 -16.42 27.77 12.53
CA ASP A 80 -15.84 28.43 11.37
C ASP A 80 -14.60 27.74 10.78
N ARG A 81 -14.71 27.36 9.50
CA ARG A 81 -13.56 26.96 8.66
C ARG A 81 -13.28 28.01 7.60
N HIS A 82 -12.78 29.16 8.04
CA HIS A 82 -11.75 29.89 7.30
C HIS A 82 -10.46 29.79 8.09
N SER A 83 -9.71 28.71 7.87
CA SER A 83 -8.30 28.68 8.25
C SER A 83 -7.52 28.07 7.10
N THR A 84 -6.91 28.98 6.35
CA THR A 84 -5.75 28.77 5.51
C THR A 84 -4.77 27.90 6.28
N ARG A 85 -4.58 26.64 5.85
CA ARG A 85 -3.63 25.72 6.47
C ARG A 85 -2.23 26.24 6.17
N LYS A 86 -1.73 27.05 7.11
CA LYS A 86 -0.31 27.35 7.27
C LYS A 86 0.44 26.03 7.38
N VAL A 87 1.55 25.98 6.67
CA VAL A 87 2.63 25.04 6.90
C VAL A 87 3.14 25.31 8.31
N GLU A 88 2.91 24.37 9.21
CA GLU A 88 3.52 24.34 10.54
C GLU A 88 4.47 23.16 10.56
N HIS A 89 5.75 23.51 10.39
CA HIS A 89 6.88 22.72 10.82
C HIS A 89 7.09 22.99 12.31
N ASP A 90 7.58 21.96 12.99
CA ASP A 90 8.07 21.88 14.38
C ASP A 90 7.13 21.46 15.52
N ALA A 91 7.62 20.43 16.24
CA ALA A 91 7.36 20.02 17.63
C ALA A 91 6.34 18.91 17.96
N GLU A 92 6.59 17.69 17.46
CA GLU A 92 6.72 16.41 18.23
C GLU A 92 6.77 15.26 17.20
N PRO A 93 7.58 14.20 17.41
CA PRO A 93 7.58 13.08 16.48
C PRO A 93 6.17 12.46 16.43
N PRO A 94 5.55 12.27 15.24
CA PRO A 94 4.19 11.77 15.15
C PRO A 94 4.12 10.39 15.80
N ALA A 95 3.36 10.28 16.90
CA ALA A 95 3.01 9.00 17.47
C ALA A 95 2.26 8.21 16.40
N PHE A 96 2.87 7.12 15.91
CA PHE A 96 2.21 6.27 14.94
C PHE A 96 1.11 5.49 15.65
N SER A 97 -0.06 5.39 15.03
CA SER A 97 -1.14 4.49 15.45
C SER A 97 -1.04 3.15 14.72
N GLN A 98 -1.57 2.09 15.34
CA GLN A 98 -1.70 0.80 14.67
C GLN A 98 -2.61 0.93 13.44
N PRO A 99 -2.15 0.54 12.25
CA PRO A 99 -3.00 0.59 11.06
C PRO A 99 -4.13 -0.43 11.19
N SER A 100 -5.35 -0.02 10.85
CA SER A 100 -6.52 -0.90 10.84
C SER A 100 -6.71 -1.64 9.51
N SER A 101 -6.04 -1.16 8.44
CA SER A 101 -6.15 -1.69 7.07
C SER A 101 -4.85 -1.51 6.29
N SER A 102 -4.60 -2.38 5.29
CA SER A 102 -3.45 -2.28 4.38
C SER A 102 -3.33 -0.90 3.71
N HIS A 103 -4.46 -0.29 3.30
CA HIS A 103 -4.44 1.04 2.69
C HIS A 103 -4.00 2.14 3.66
N GLU A 104 -4.37 2.03 4.93
CA GLU A 104 -3.96 2.97 5.98
C GLU A 104 -2.45 2.83 6.24
N PHE A 105 -1.96 1.59 6.31
CA PHE A 105 -0.54 1.29 6.43
C PHE A 105 0.26 1.88 5.26
N LEU A 106 -0.12 1.57 4.02
CA LEU A 106 0.57 2.07 2.82
C LEU A 106 0.57 3.59 2.73
N ARG A 107 -0.52 4.24 3.16
CA ARG A 107 -0.64 5.70 3.19
C ARG A 107 0.33 6.32 4.20
N THR A 108 0.40 5.79 5.41
CA THR A 108 1.31 6.27 6.46
C THR A 108 2.77 5.96 6.12
N TRP A 109 3.05 4.77 5.58
CA TRP A 109 4.36 4.37 5.09
C TRP A 109 4.89 5.34 4.03
N ARG A 110 4.10 5.67 3.00
CA ARG A 110 4.52 6.58 1.91
C ARG A 110 4.63 8.05 2.33
N ARG A 111 3.82 8.50 3.29
CA ARG A 111 3.76 9.93 3.68
C ARG A 111 4.70 10.29 4.81
N SER A 112 4.76 9.45 5.83
CA SER A 112 5.38 9.75 7.13
C SER A 112 6.61 8.92 7.46
N CYS A 113 6.95 7.91 6.63
CA CYS A 113 8.13 7.07 6.83
C CYS A 113 9.16 7.32 5.72
N ARG A 114 9.67 8.56 5.67
CA ARG A 114 10.65 8.98 4.65
C ARG A 114 12.06 8.62 5.07
N ALA A 115 12.37 8.82 6.35
CA ALA A 115 13.64 8.42 6.94
C ALA A 115 13.62 6.95 7.40
N GLN A 116 14.79 6.33 7.38
CA GLN A 116 15.01 4.96 7.81
C GLN A 116 14.62 4.72 9.28
N ALA A 117 14.94 5.67 10.17
CA ALA A 117 14.57 5.62 11.59
C ALA A 117 13.04 5.68 11.81
N GLU A 118 12.31 6.44 10.99
CA GLU A 118 10.85 6.54 11.06
C GLU A 118 10.17 5.25 10.64
N ARG A 119 10.69 4.61 9.57
CA ARG A 119 10.22 3.29 9.11
C ARG A 119 10.38 2.25 10.21
N LEU A 120 11.55 2.18 10.84
CA LEU A 120 11.79 1.25 11.95
C LEU A 120 10.85 1.53 13.13
N ARG A 121 10.65 2.81 13.48
CA ARG A 121 9.71 3.18 14.56
C ARG A 121 8.28 2.77 14.22
N TYR A 122 7.85 2.95 12.98
CA TYR A 122 6.52 2.55 12.55
C TYR A 122 6.32 1.03 12.55
N LEU A 123 7.34 0.27 12.12
CA LEU A 123 7.32 -1.20 12.19
C LEU A 123 7.23 -1.73 13.62
N ARG A 124 7.80 -1.04 14.61
CA ARG A 124 7.70 -1.43 16.03
C ARG A 124 6.33 -1.20 16.64
N VAL A 125 5.55 -0.27 16.10
CA VAL A 125 4.15 -0.04 16.52
C VAL A 125 3.23 -1.14 15.98
N LEU A 126 3.67 -1.86 14.95
CA LEU A 126 2.86 -2.83 14.25
C LEU A 126 2.89 -4.20 14.95
N ASP A 127 1.70 -4.76 15.19
CA ASP A 127 1.57 -6.07 15.81
C ASP A 127 1.86 -7.19 14.80
N ILE A 128 2.80 -8.06 15.15
CA ILE A 128 3.27 -9.17 14.29
C ILE A 128 2.12 -10.14 13.92
N ASP A 129 1.11 -10.26 14.76
CA ASP A 129 -0.04 -11.13 14.55
C ASP A 129 -1.14 -10.49 13.70
N THR A 130 -1.15 -9.17 13.56
CA THR A 130 -2.12 -8.47 12.70
C THR A 130 -1.62 -8.33 11.26
N LEU A 131 -0.33 -8.58 10.99
CA LEU A 131 0.26 -8.54 9.63
C LEU A 131 -0.51 -9.35 8.57
N PRO A 132 -0.85 -10.63 8.80
CA PRO A 132 -1.61 -11.41 7.83
C PRO A 132 -3.03 -10.85 7.61
N MET A 133 -3.60 -10.24 8.66
CA MET A 133 -4.93 -9.63 8.62
C MET A 133 -4.95 -8.28 7.91
N LEU A 134 -3.81 -7.57 7.89
CA LEU A 134 -3.62 -6.34 7.12
C LEU A 134 -3.43 -6.65 5.63
N PHE A 135 -2.56 -7.61 5.30
CA PHE A 135 -2.23 -7.99 3.92
C PHE A 135 -2.97 -9.25 3.46
N ARG A 136 -4.31 -9.30 3.59
CA ARG A 136 -5.10 -10.51 3.28
C ARG A 136 -5.01 -10.96 1.82
N THR A 137 -4.96 -10.01 0.90
CA THR A 137 -4.99 -10.29 -0.55
C THR A 137 -3.59 -10.63 -1.06
N GLU A 138 -2.66 -9.70 -0.88
CA GLU A 138 -1.25 -9.84 -1.25
C GLU A 138 -0.42 -8.70 -0.65
N MET A 139 0.89 -8.91 -0.58
CA MET A 139 1.87 -7.87 -0.22
C MET A 139 2.66 -7.48 -1.47
N ASP A 140 2.84 -6.17 -1.66
CA ASP A 140 3.63 -5.59 -2.75
C ASP A 140 5.12 -5.99 -2.61
N PRO A 141 5.77 -6.54 -3.65
CA PRO A 141 7.21 -6.85 -3.63
C PRO A 141 8.10 -5.66 -3.27
N LEU A 142 7.75 -4.45 -3.71
CA LEU A 142 8.51 -3.24 -3.38
C LEU A 142 8.41 -2.89 -1.89
N LEU A 143 7.28 -3.24 -1.28
CA LEU A 143 7.09 -3.05 0.15
C LEU A 143 7.93 -4.07 0.93
N LEU A 144 7.99 -5.33 0.49
CA LEU A 144 8.85 -6.34 1.08
C LEU A 144 10.33 -5.91 1.02
N ASP A 145 10.78 -5.41 -0.13
CA ASP A 145 12.14 -4.88 -0.29
C ASP A 145 12.43 -3.75 0.71
N ALA A 146 11.49 -2.82 0.86
CA ALA A 146 11.61 -1.71 1.81
C ALA A 146 11.64 -2.20 3.27
N PHE A 147 10.87 -3.23 3.63
CA PHE A 147 10.92 -3.84 4.96
C PHE A 147 12.28 -4.47 5.22
N VAL A 148 12.76 -5.30 4.30
CA VAL A 148 14.05 -5.99 4.44
C VAL A 148 15.20 -5.00 4.51
N ASP A 149 15.18 -3.96 3.67
CA ASP A 149 16.15 -2.88 3.71
C ASP A 149 16.15 -2.18 5.07
N THR A 150 14.96 -1.90 5.60
CA THR A 150 14.87 -1.24 6.89
C THR A 150 15.39 -2.07 8.05
N LEU A 151 15.15 -3.38 8.01
CA LEU A 151 15.66 -4.32 9.01
C LEU A 151 17.16 -4.53 8.86
N HIS A 152 17.66 -4.61 7.62
CA HIS A 152 19.09 -4.78 7.35
C HIS A 152 19.88 -3.58 7.86
N VAL A 153 19.45 -2.34 7.59
CA VAL A 153 20.14 -1.15 8.12
C VAL A 153 20.11 -1.16 9.65
N ALA A 154 18.95 -1.45 10.25
CA ALA A 154 18.81 -1.49 11.70
C ALA A 154 19.67 -2.57 12.37
N VAL A 155 19.92 -3.69 11.68
CA VAL A 155 20.65 -4.84 12.21
C VAL A 155 22.15 -4.80 11.85
N CYS A 156 22.53 -4.32 10.67
CA CYS A 156 23.88 -4.46 10.12
C CYS A 156 24.62 -3.12 9.97
N GLU A 157 23.92 -1.99 9.80
CA GLU A 157 24.54 -0.68 9.56
C GLU A 157 24.22 0.25 10.72
N ARG A 158 24.94 0.07 11.83
CA ARG A 158 24.92 1.02 12.95
C ARG A 158 25.97 2.11 12.68
N GLU A 159 25.56 3.38 12.77
CA GLU A 159 26.46 4.54 12.72
C GLU A 159 27.64 4.34 13.70
N PRO A 160 28.90 4.45 13.25
CA PRO A 160 30.08 4.17 14.07
C PRO A 160 30.28 5.28 15.10
N SER A 161 29.82 5.04 16.33
CA SER A 161 30.21 5.85 17.49
C SER A 161 31.42 5.18 18.14
N GLY A 162 32.60 5.76 17.90
CA GLY A 162 33.92 5.18 18.10
C GLY A 162 34.41 5.00 19.54
N ASP A 163 33.64 4.37 20.42
CA ASP A 163 34.11 3.94 21.75
C ASP A 163 33.97 2.41 21.92
N GLY A 164 35.07 1.71 22.19
CA GLY A 164 35.09 0.25 22.34
C GLY A 164 34.27 -0.29 23.54
N SER A 165 33.84 0.58 24.45
CA SER A 165 32.85 0.28 25.51
C SER A 165 31.42 0.19 24.95
N ALA A 166 31.11 0.97 23.92
CA ALA A 166 29.80 0.99 23.26
C ALA A 166 29.59 -0.25 22.38
N GLU A 167 30.65 -0.94 21.96
CA GLU A 167 30.57 -2.12 21.10
C GLU A 167 29.97 -3.33 21.84
N ALA A 168 30.40 -3.59 23.09
CA ALA A 168 29.82 -4.64 23.92
C ALA A 168 28.35 -4.34 24.32
N ALA A 169 28.04 -3.08 24.65
CA ALA A 169 26.66 -2.65 24.91
C ALA A 169 25.79 -2.64 23.63
N ALA A 170 26.40 -2.38 22.48
CA ALA A 170 25.74 -2.46 21.18
C ALA A 170 25.39 -3.91 20.84
N ILE A 171 26.30 -4.86 21.06
CA ILE A 171 26.07 -6.30 20.89
C ILE A 171 24.93 -6.79 21.80
N ALA A 172 24.88 -6.31 23.06
CA ALA A 172 23.79 -6.66 23.99
C ALA A 172 22.42 -6.12 23.54
N GLN A 173 22.37 -4.92 22.94
CA GLN A 173 21.14 -4.34 22.38
C GLN A 173 20.79 -4.91 20.99
N GLN A 174 21.76 -5.49 20.30
CA GLN A 174 21.63 -6.06 18.97
C GLN A 174 20.89 -7.40 18.97
N ALA A 175 21.16 -8.24 19.98
CA ALA A 175 20.51 -9.54 20.14
C ALA A 175 18.96 -9.47 20.15
N PRO A 176 18.29 -8.63 20.96
CA PRO A 176 16.83 -8.56 20.94
C PRO A 176 16.27 -7.97 19.65
N LEU A 177 17.02 -7.08 18.98
CA LEU A 177 16.59 -6.48 17.71
C LEU A 177 16.62 -7.49 16.55
N ALA A 178 17.69 -8.28 16.46
CA ALA A 178 17.83 -9.32 15.45
C ALA A 178 16.75 -10.41 15.62
N LEU A 179 16.49 -10.83 16.86
CA LEU A 179 15.41 -11.78 17.16
C LEU A 179 14.03 -11.19 16.85
N TRP A 180 13.75 -9.94 17.22
CA TRP A 180 12.50 -9.26 16.86
C TRP A 180 12.31 -9.17 15.34
N ALA A 181 13.36 -8.84 14.58
CA ALA A 181 13.32 -8.78 13.13
C ALA A 181 12.92 -10.14 12.53
N VAL A 182 13.48 -11.24 13.03
CA VAL A 182 13.11 -12.59 12.60
C VAL A 182 11.66 -12.94 12.98
N ARG A 183 11.16 -12.52 14.15
CA ARG A 183 9.74 -12.69 14.51
C ARG A 183 8.82 -11.93 13.55
N LEU A 184 9.20 -10.72 13.18
CA LEU A 184 8.46 -9.91 12.21
C LEU A 184 8.45 -10.60 10.83
N LEU A 185 9.59 -11.09 10.36
CA LEU A 185 9.69 -11.88 9.13
C LEU A 185 8.86 -13.17 9.20
N ALA A 186 8.79 -13.84 10.36
CA ALA A 186 7.90 -14.98 10.56
C ALA A 186 6.41 -14.59 10.43
N GLY A 187 6.05 -13.41 10.93
CA GLY A 187 4.73 -12.80 10.71
C GLY A 187 4.43 -12.56 9.23
N LEU A 188 5.40 -12.05 8.47
CA LEU A 188 5.28 -11.83 7.02
C LEU A 188 5.18 -13.13 6.22
N ALA A 189 5.87 -14.19 6.63
CA ALA A 189 5.76 -15.49 5.99
C ALA A 189 4.36 -16.12 6.09
N ARG A 190 3.50 -15.62 6.98
CA ARG A 190 2.08 -16.04 7.10
C ARG A 190 1.14 -15.26 6.17
N VAL A 191 1.64 -14.25 5.45
CA VAL A 191 0.85 -13.44 4.52
C VAL A 191 0.50 -14.25 3.27
N ASN A 192 -0.69 -14.00 2.70
CA ASN A 192 -1.14 -14.71 1.52
C ASN A 192 -0.25 -14.38 0.30
N ARG A 193 0.04 -15.39 -0.52
CA ARG A 193 0.92 -15.32 -1.70
C ARG A 193 2.35 -14.83 -1.41
N PHE A 194 2.82 -14.96 -0.17
CA PHE A 194 4.17 -14.55 0.23
C PHE A 194 5.26 -15.19 -0.65
N ASP A 195 5.12 -16.47 -1.01
CA ASP A 195 6.07 -17.16 -1.90
C ASP A 195 6.19 -16.50 -3.28
N ALA A 196 5.07 -16.01 -3.82
CA ALA A 196 5.08 -15.29 -5.09
C ALA A 196 5.76 -13.93 -4.95
N THR A 197 5.48 -13.19 -3.87
CA THR A 197 6.15 -11.93 -3.55
C THR A 197 7.65 -12.13 -3.38
N LEU A 198 8.08 -13.22 -2.73
CA LEU A 198 9.48 -13.57 -2.55
C LEU A 198 10.17 -13.93 -3.87
N ASN A 199 9.50 -14.61 -4.79
CA ASN A 199 10.04 -14.89 -6.14
C ASN A 199 10.28 -13.62 -6.97
N PHE A 200 9.53 -12.55 -6.70
CA PHE A 200 9.75 -11.24 -7.31
C PHE A 200 10.75 -10.37 -6.54
N ALA A 201 11.19 -10.78 -5.35
CA ALA A 201 12.17 -10.04 -4.58
C ALA A 201 13.52 -10.06 -5.31
N ALA A 202 14.18 -8.91 -5.34
CA ALA A 202 15.46 -8.78 -6.04
C ALA A 202 16.56 -9.61 -5.33
N GLY A 203 17.54 -10.11 -6.10
CA GLY A 203 18.76 -10.74 -5.55
C GLY A 203 19.38 -10.04 -4.33
N PRO A 204 19.60 -8.70 -4.33
CA PRO A 204 20.13 -8.00 -3.15
C PRO A 204 19.24 -8.11 -1.90
N THR A 205 17.93 -8.23 -2.05
CA THR A 205 17.00 -8.42 -0.93
C THR A 205 17.23 -9.77 -0.26
N THR A 206 17.45 -10.83 -1.05
CA THR A 206 17.77 -12.15 -0.51
C THR A 206 19.11 -12.18 0.24
N ASP A 207 20.11 -11.42 -0.22
CA ASP A 207 21.39 -11.31 0.47
C ASP A 207 21.29 -10.51 1.78
N LYS A 208 20.45 -9.47 1.81
CA LYS A 208 20.13 -8.74 3.05
C LYS A 208 19.41 -9.64 4.05
N LEU A 209 18.46 -10.47 3.60
CA LEU A 209 17.81 -11.47 4.44
C LEU A 209 18.82 -12.46 5.03
N LYS A 210 19.75 -13.01 4.24
CA LYS A 210 20.82 -13.89 4.73
C LYS A 210 21.59 -13.28 5.90
N ARG A 211 21.98 -12.00 5.77
CA ARG A 211 22.71 -11.27 6.82
C ARG A 211 21.89 -11.08 8.09
N ILE A 212 20.60 -10.75 7.96
CA ILE A 212 19.69 -10.62 9.11
C ILE A 212 19.54 -11.96 9.84
N PHE A 213 19.33 -13.05 9.10
CA PHE A 213 19.21 -14.40 9.67
C PHE A 213 20.51 -14.88 10.32
N ALA A 214 21.67 -14.59 9.72
CA ALA A 214 22.98 -14.90 10.30
C ALA A 214 23.22 -14.13 11.62
N ALA A 215 22.89 -12.83 11.66
CA ALA A 215 22.97 -12.02 12.87
C ALA A 215 22.01 -12.51 13.96
N ALA A 216 20.82 -13.00 13.60
CA ALA A 216 19.91 -13.59 14.58
C ALA A 216 20.42 -14.96 15.08
N ALA A 217 21.02 -15.78 14.22
CA ALA A 217 21.57 -17.08 14.58
C ALA A 217 22.78 -16.99 15.52
N SER A 218 23.61 -15.96 15.39
CA SER A 218 24.73 -15.70 16.33
C SER A 218 24.26 -15.32 17.74
N HIS A 219 23.04 -14.81 17.87
CA HIS A 219 22.46 -14.36 19.14
C HIS A 219 21.34 -15.27 19.69
N ALA A 220 20.93 -16.29 18.93
CA ALA A 220 19.91 -17.23 19.38
C ALA A 220 20.47 -18.18 20.47
N PRO A 221 19.72 -18.42 21.56
CA PRO A 221 20.13 -19.34 22.60
C PRO A 221 20.25 -20.77 22.03
N ALA A 222 21.31 -21.46 22.43
CA ALA A 222 21.55 -22.85 22.07
C ALA A 222 20.73 -23.76 23.00
N GLU A 223 19.64 -24.30 22.46
CA GLU A 223 18.72 -25.27 23.07
C GLU A 223 17.80 -24.78 24.21
N GLY A 224 16.53 -24.57 23.85
CA GLY A 224 15.40 -25.24 24.50
C GLY A 224 14.85 -24.61 25.78
N VAL A 225 13.81 -23.79 25.63
CA VAL A 225 12.61 -23.93 26.46
C VAL A 225 11.39 -23.87 25.54
N ALA A 226 10.89 -25.04 25.18
CA ALA A 226 9.58 -25.19 24.56
C ALA A 226 8.51 -24.60 25.51
N GLY A 227 8.03 -23.41 25.19
CA GLY A 227 6.88 -22.80 25.86
C GLY A 227 6.94 -21.28 25.81
N ASN A 228 6.14 -20.69 24.93
CA ASN A 228 5.88 -19.24 24.78
C ASN A 228 6.71 -18.49 23.73
N GLY A 229 6.79 -19.01 22.51
CA GLY A 229 7.06 -18.19 21.32
C GLY A 229 8.44 -17.52 21.27
N GLU A 230 9.43 -18.04 21.98
CA GLU A 230 10.84 -17.68 21.80
C GLU A 230 11.40 -18.39 20.55
N LEU A 231 12.19 -17.67 19.76
CA LEU A 231 12.80 -18.19 18.55
C LEU A 231 14.08 -18.93 18.90
N ASP A 232 14.02 -20.25 18.96
CA ASP A 232 15.21 -21.09 19.08
C ASP A 232 16.06 -21.03 17.80
N ALA A 233 17.37 -21.31 17.89
CA ALA A 233 18.27 -21.35 16.73
C ALA A 233 17.75 -22.29 15.60
N ALA A 234 17.10 -23.39 15.97
CA ALA A 234 16.44 -24.31 15.03
C ALA A 234 15.22 -23.68 14.34
N ALA A 235 14.44 -22.86 15.04
CA ALA A 235 13.30 -22.13 14.47
C ALA A 235 13.77 -21.04 13.49
N VAL A 236 14.87 -20.35 13.81
CA VAL A 236 15.50 -19.38 12.91
C VAL A 236 15.98 -20.07 11.62
N ALA A 237 16.62 -21.23 11.73
CA ALA A 237 17.08 -22.01 10.58
C ALA A 237 15.91 -22.56 9.72
N ALA A 238 14.85 -23.06 10.35
CA ALA A 238 13.66 -23.52 9.66
C ALA A 238 12.96 -22.37 8.90
N LEU A 239 12.92 -21.18 9.50
CA LEU A 239 12.38 -20.00 8.85
C LEU A 239 13.28 -19.54 7.69
N ALA A 240 14.60 -19.51 7.86
CA ALA A 240 15.53 -19.19 6.79
C ALA A 240 15.33 -20.09 5.55
N SER A 241 15.13 -21.40 5.77
CA SER A 241 14.83 -22.33 4.67
C SER A 241 13.54 -21.99 3.92
N LYS A 242 12.51 -21.45 4.60
CA LYS A 242 11.28 -20.99 3.93
C LYS A 242 11.51 -19.76 3.06
N PHE A 243 12.47 -18.93 3.41
CA PHE A 243 12.89 -17.78 2.60
C PHE A 243 13.90 -18.17 1.49
N GLY A 244 14.10 -19.48 1.25
CA GLY A 244 15.04 -19.97 0.24
C GLY A 244 16.52 -19.88 0.65
N ILE A 245 16.80 -19.68 1.95
CA ILE A 245 18.15 -19.55 2.49
C ILE A 245 18.55 -20.88 3.14
N ARG A 246 19.47 -21.62 2.52
CA ARG A 246 19.96 -22.91 3.03
C ARG A 246 21.14 -22.80 4.02
N ASP A 247 21.94 -21.74 3.96
CA ASP A 247 23.24 -21.66 4.68
C ASP A 247 23.24 -20.62 5.83
N VAL A 248 22.28 -20.67 6.76
CA VAL A 248 22.32 -19.78 7.94
C VAL A 248 23.16 -20.35 9.09
N VAL A 249 23.39 -21.66 9.12
CA VAL A 249 23.95 -22.36 10.29
C VAL A 249 25.41 -22.83 10.08
N GLU A 250 25.93 -22.83 8.86
CA GLU A 250 27.30 -23.29 8.59
C GLU A 250 28.41 -22.32 9.08
N GLY A 251 28.04 -21.15 9.62
CA GLY A 251 28.99 -20.17 10.18
C GLY A 251 29.42 -20.42 11.63
N ARG A 252 29.01 -21.51 12.29
CA ARG A 252 29.63 -21.96 13.56
C ARG A 252 30.76 -22.94 13.28
N GLY A 253 31.82 -22.46 12.64
CA GLY A 253 33.06 -23.20 12.45
C GLY A 253 33.99 -22.51 11.49
N VAL A 254 35.24 -22.27 11.93
CA VAL A 254 36.35 -21.61 11.20
C VAL A 254 36.19 -20.08 11.18
N VAL A 255 36.86 -19.25 11.98
CA VAL A 255 38.17 -19.27 12.67
C VAL A 255 38.02 -18.56 14.02
#